data_AF-A0AAV0RUP2-F1
#
_entry.id   AF-A0AAV0RUP2-F1
#
_cell.length_a   1.000
_cell.length_b   1.000
_cell.length_c   1.000
_cell.angle_alpha   90.00
_cell.angle_beta   90.00
_cell.angle_gamma   90.00
#
_symmetry.space_group_name_H-M   'P 1'
#
loop_
_entity.id
_entity.type
_entity.pdbx_description
1 polymer ?
#
loop_
_entity_poly.entity_id
_entity_poly.type
_entity_poly.pdbx_seq_one_letter_code
_entity_poly.pdbx_strand_id
1 'polypeptide(L)'
;MTTLRVPEVVPSPTQDSERLRKAFKGVGTDEKAVIWILGHRNASQRRKIRDTYQQLYHQSLIDRLHSELSSDFRRAMILWTYDPAERDAVLANKALIGKKKGFKQLQVMVEMACATSPHHLQSVKQIYCTLFDSSLEEDIATHISFPLRKLVRSYRYDKELVDMNFANSEAAKLREAIKTKRLDHDDVVYILSTRNKYQLKTTFELYKQRFEDLKEYGEGDLESLLRAAVQCIYCPSKHFAEVML
;
A
#
# COMPACT_ATOMS: atom_id res chain seq x y z
N MET A 1 6.31 -14.21 2.60
CA MET A 1 5.44 -15.40 2.64
C MET A 1 3.99 -14.95 2.50
N THR A 2 3.24 -15.47 1.54
CA THR A 2 1.79 -15.21 1.43
C THR A 2 1.05 -16.06 2.46
N THR A 3 0.30 -15.43 3.37
CA THR A 3 -0.48 -16.12 4.41
C THR A 3 -1.80 -16.70 3.91
N LEU A 4 -2.24 -16.30 2.72
CA LEU A 4 -3.45 -16.79 2.08
C LEU A 4 -3.32 -18.29 1.77
N ARG A 5 -4.27 -19.08 2.27
CA ARG A 5 -4.44 -20.50 1.93
C ARG A 5 -5.61 -20.64 0.96
N VAL A 6 -5.32 -21.11 -0.25
CA VAL A 6 -6.32 -21.44 -1.27
C VAL A 6 -6.52 -22.96 -1.22
N PRO A 7 -7.78 -23.47 -1.24
CA PRO A 7 -8.02 -24.92 -1.24
C PRO A 7 -7.46 -25.57 -2.52
N GLU A 8 -7.09 -26.84 -2.42
CA GLU A 8 -6.58 -27.61 -3.58
C GLU A 8 -7.60 -27.67 -4.72
N VAL A 9 -8.86 -27.92 -4.36
CA VAL A 9 -9.99 -27.89 -5.29
C VAL A 9 -10.74 -26.58 -5.11
N VAL A 10 -10.68 -25.73 -6.13
CA VAL A 10 -11.33 -24.42 -6.13
C VAL A 10 -12.67 -24.55 -6.87
N PRO A 11 -13.81 -24.25 -6.22
CA PRO A 11 -15.11 -24.19 -6.87
C PRO A 11 -15.13 -23.21 -8.05
N SER A 12 -16.06 -23.39 -8.99
CA SER A 12 -16.19 -22.45 -10.10
C SER A 12 -16.66 -21.07 -9.61
N PRO A 13 -16.33 -19.97 -10.32
CA PRO A 13 -16.83 -18.64 -9.97
C PRO A 13 -18.36 -18.57 -9.87
N THR A 14 -19.08 -19.35 -10.70
CA THR A 14 -20.54 -19.50 -10.65
C THR A 14 -20.99 -20.11 -9.32
N GLN A 15 -20.39 -21.24 -8.92
CA GLN A 15 -20.71 -21.91 -7.66
C GLN A 15 -20.42 -21.03 -6.44
N ASP A 16 -19.29 -20.32 -6.45
CA ASP A 16 -18.96 -19.37 -5.38
C ASP A 16 -19.96 -18.21 -5.35
N SER A 17 -20.39 -17.70 -6.52
CA SER A 17 -21.38 -16.63 -6.62
C SER A 17 -22.76 -17.05 -6.09
N GLU A 18 -23.20 -18.26 -6.41
CA GLU A 18 -24.45 -18.86 -5.90
C GLU A 18 -24.42 -19.06 -4.39
N ARG A 19 -23.29 -19.56 -3.86
CA ARG A 19 -23.10 -19.72 -2.41
C ARG A 19 -23.08 -18.38 -1.68
N LEU A 20 -22.42 -17.37 -2.25
CA LEU A 20 -22.47 -16.00 -1.71
C LEU A 20 -23.89 -15.45 -1.74
N ARG A 21 -24.63 -15.63 -2.84
CA ARG A 21 -26.04 -15.21 -2.93
C ARG A 21 -26.91 -15.87 -1.86
N LYS A 22 -26.68 -17.16 -1.59
CA LYS A 22 -27.35 -17.89 -0.51
C LYS A 22 -26.96 -17.36 0.87
N ALA A 23 -25.69 -17.04 1.09
CA ALA A 23 -25.20 -16.49 2.35
C ALA A 23 -25.83 -15.13 2.69
N PHE A 24 -26.22 -14.35 1.68
CA PHE A 24 -26.92 -13.07 1.84
C PHE A 24 -28.45 -13.20 1.85
N LYS A 25 -29.04 -14.40 1.88
CA LYS A 25 -30.50 -14.58 1.79
C LYS A 25 -31.10 -14.77 3.18
N GLY A 26 -32.18 -14.03 3.47
CA GLY A 26 -32.95 -14.17 4.70
C GLY A 26 -32.68 -13.03 5.69
N VAL A 27 -33.01 -13.26 6.96
CA VAL A 27 -32.72 -12.30 8.04
C VAL A 27 -31.30 -12.54 8.54
N GLY A 28 -30.43 -11.55 8.34
CA GLY A 28 -29.00 -11.65 8.65
C GLY A 28 -28.18 -12.23 7.51
N THR A 29 -26.87 -12.37 7.75
CA THR A 29 -25.89 -12.83 6.76
C THR A 29 -25.07 -14.00 7.32
N ASP A 30 -24.86 -15.04 6.53
CA ASP A 30 -23.92 -16.11 6.87
C ASP A 30 -22.47 -15.64 6.64
N GLU A 31 -21.95 -14.89 7.61
CA GLU A 31 -20.60 -14.31 7.57
C GLU A 31 -19.51 -15.40 7.46
N LYS A 32 -19.75 -16.59 8.02
CA LYS A 32 -18.80 -17.72 7.94
C LYS A 32 -18.68 -18.22 6.51
N ALA A 33 -19.78 -18.33 5.78
CA ALA A 33 -19.75 -18.68 4.36
C ALA A 33 -19.03 -17.62 3.53
N VAL A 34 -19.25 -16.32 3.81
CA VAL A 34 -18.55 -15.22 3.13
C VAL A 34 -17.04 -15.30 3.35
N ILE A 35 -16.59 -15.51 4.59
CA ILE A 35 -15.17 -15.69 4.92
C ILE A 35 -14.61 -16.92 4.23
N TRP A 36 -15.32 -18.05 4.28
CA TRP A 36 -14.83 -19.31 3.71
C TRP A 36 -14.64 -19.23 2.18
N ILE A 37 -15.50 -18.46 1.51
CA ILE A 37 -15.37 -18.21 0.08
C ILE A 37 -14.29 -17.16 -0.13
N LEU A 38 -14.53 -15.89 0.21
CA LEU A 38 -13.66 -14.79 -0.19
C LEU A 38 -12.29 -14.84 0.48
N GLY A 39 -12.22 -15.23 1.75
CA GLY A 39 -10.98 -15.35 2.53
C GLY A 39 -10.03 -16.45 2.03
N HIS A 40 -10.52 -17.39 1.22
CA HIS A 40 -9.74 -18.47 0.63
C HIS A 40 -9.69 -18.42 -0.91
N ARG A 41 -9.78 -17.22 -1.49
CA ARG A 41 -9.59 -16.97 -2.91
C ARG A 41 -8.51 -15.92 -3.12
N ASN A 42 -7.64 -16.13 -4.11
CA ASN A 42 -6.65 -15.15 -4.51
C ASN A 42 -7.29 -13.98 -5.30
N ALA A 43 -6.53 -12.92 -5.57
CA ALA A 43 -7.03 -11.71 -6.24
C ALA A 43 -7.71 -12.02 -7.60
N SER A 44 -7.09 -12.87 -8.42
CA SER A 44 -7.64 -13.26 -9.73
C SER A 44 -8.96 -14.02 -9.60
N GLN A 45 -9.05 -14.95 -8.63
CA GLN A 45 -10.28 -15.68 -8.34
C GLN A 45 -11.39 -14.75 -7.83
N ARG A 46 -11.08 -13.84 -6.89
CA ARG A 46 -12.07 -12.88 -6.38
C ARG A 46 -12.58 -11.94 -7.48
N ARG A 47 -11.71 -11.51 -8.40
CA ARG A 47 -12.13 -10.74 -9.59
C ARG A 47 -13.13 -11.53 -10.43
N LYS A 48 -12.82 -12.78 -10.79
CA LYS A 48 -13.73 -13.65 -11.54
C LYS A 48 -15.07 -13.85 -10.84
N ILE A 49 -15.07 -14.01 -9.51
CA ILE A 49 -16.30 -14.11 -8.71
C ILE A 49 -17.10 -12.82 -8.80
N ARG A 50 -16.48 -11.63 -8.67
CA ARG A 50 -17.18 -10.35 -8.83
C ARG A 50 -17.84 -10.22 -10.20
N ASP A 51 -17.09 -10.50 -11.26
CA ASP A 51 -17.57 -10.40 -12.64
C ASP A 51 -18.74 -11.37 -12.87
N THR A 52 -18.60 -12.61 -12.40
CA THR A 52 -19.64 -13.65 -12.51
C THR A 52 -20.88 -13.28 -11.68
N TYR A 53 -20.70 -12.78 -10.46
CA TYR A 53 -21.81 -12.34 -9.60
C TYR A 53 -22.60 -11.19 -10.25
N GLN A 54 -21.91 -10.22 -10.86
CA GLN A 54 -22.52 -9.13 -11.61
C GLN A 54 -23.30 -9.67 -12.82
N GLN A 55 -22.76 -10.64 -13.55
CA GLN A 55 -23.44 -11.24 -14.72
C GLN A 55 -24.68 -12.03 -14.32
N LEU A 56 -24.62 -12.81 -13.24
CA LEU A 56 -25.72 -13.68 -12.80
C LEU A 56 -26.86 -12.91 -12.12
N TYR A 57 -26.54 -11.85 -11.38
CA TYR A 57 -27.51 -11.16 -10.52
C TYR A 57 -27.71 -9.69 -10.85
N HIS A 58 -27.02 -9.16 -11.87
CA HIS A 58 -27.05 -7.76 -12.28
C HIS A 58 -26.79 -6.78 -11.12
N GLN A 59 -25.98 -7.22 -10.15
CA GLN A 59 -25.70 -6.49 -8.91
C GLN A 59 -24.22 -6.63 -8.54
N SER A 60 -23.61 -5.53 -8.10
CA SER A 60 -22.21 -5.53 -7.67
C SER A 60 -22.05 -6.33 -6.38
N LEU A 61 -21.09 -7.25 -6.36
CA LEU A 61 -20.75 -7.99 -5.14
C LEU A 61 -20.25 -7.06 -4.04
N ILE A 62 -19.54 -5.97 -4.38
CA ILE A 62 -19.05 -4.99 -3.41
C ILE A 62 -20.23 -4.26 -2.75
N ASP A 63 -21.21 -3.84 -3.54
CA ASP A 63 -22.40 -3.14 -3.02
C ASP A 63 -23.24 -4.08 -2.16
N ARG A 64 -23.32 -5.36 -2.56
CA ARG A 64 -23.98 -6.38 -1.75
C ARG A 64 -23.28 -6.59 -0.42
N LEU A 65 -21.95 -6.72 -0.40
CA LEU A 65 -21.18 -6.80 0.85
C LEU A 65 -21.38 -5.54 1.71
N HIS A 66 -21.52 -4.37 1.09
CA HIS A 66 -21.76 -3.12 1.80
C HIS A 66 -23.13 -3.07 2.49
N SER A 67 -24.18 -3.59 1.83
CA SER A 67 -25.54 -3.62 2.38
C SER A 67 -25.72 -4.69 3.46
N GLU A 68 -25.04 -5.82 3.34
CA GLU A 68 -25.26 -7.00 4.17
C GLU A 68 -24.38 -7.02 5.43
N LEU A 69 -23.14 -6.52 5.33
CA LEU A 69 -22.19 -6.55 6.43
C LEU A 69 -22.18 -5.23 7.20
N SER A 70 -21.68 -5.25 8.44
CA SER A 70 -21.60 -4.05 9.28
C SER A 70 -20.18 -3.77 9.81
N SER A 71 -19.98 -2.53 10.28
CA SER A 71 -18.79 -2.07 11.01
C SER A 71 -17.44 -2.46 10.35
N ASP A 72 -16.45 -2.87 11.16
CA ASP A 72 -15.11 -3.24 10.74
C ASP A 72 -15.09 -4.50 9.86
N PHE A 73 -16.00 -5.45 10.09
CA PHE A 73 -16.07 -6.67 9.29
C PHE A 73 -16.41 -6.35 7.83
N ARG A 74 -17.40 -5.48 7.59
CA ARG A 74 -17.70 -4.94 6.26
C ARG A 74 -16.49 -4.29 5.62
N ARG A 75 -15.79 -3.43 6.36
CA ARG A 75 -14.62 -2.71 5.84
C ARG A 75 -13.52 -3.70 5.43
N ALA A 76 -13.22 -4.68 6.28
CA ALA A 76 -12.23 -5.69 6.01
C ALA A 76 -12.59 -6.52 4.77
N MET A 77 -13.85 -6.95 4.65
CA MET A 77 -14.29 -7.78 3.54
C MET A 77 -14.33 -7.05 2.21
N ILE A 78 -14.78 -5.80 2.18
CA ILE A 78 -14.74 -4.97 0.96
C ILE A 78 -13.29 -4.73 0.53
N LEU A 79 -12.41 -4.29 1.45
CA LEU A 79 -11.01 -4.05 1.12
C LEU A 79 -10.30 -5.33 0.64
N TRP A 80 -10.62 -6.48 1.24
CA TRP A 80 -10.08 -7.76 0.80
C TRP A 80 -10.57 -8.15 -0.59
N THR A 81 -11.84 -7.88 -0.90
CA THR A 81 -12.49 -8.31 -2.15
C THR A 81 -12.01 -7.53 -3.37
N TYR A 82 -11.58 -6.29 -3.20
CA TYR A 82 -10.94 -5.52 -4.25
C TYR A 82 -9.68 -6.19 -4.81
N ASP A 83 -9.38 -5.87 -6.07
CA ASP A 83 -8.05 -6.14 -6.60
C ASP A 83 -6.99 -5.36 -5.80
N PRO A 84 -5.75 -5.85 -5.63
CA PRO A 84 -4.73 -5.13 -4.87
C PRO A 84 -4.53 -3.68 -5.31
N ALA A 85 -4.51 -3.38 -6.60
CA ALA A 85 -4.28 -2.02 -7.07
C ALA A 85 -5.53 -1.12 -6.90
N GLU A 86 -6.72 -1.68 -7.08
CA GLU A 86 -8.01 -1.02 -6.78
C GLU A 86 -8.15 -0.71 -5.30
N ARG A 87 -7.80 -1.66 -4.42
CA ARG A 87 -7.81 -1.49 -2.98
C ARG A 87 -6.92 -0.33 -2.56
N ASP A 88 -5.69 -0.30 -3.07
CA ASP A 88 -4.71 0.71 -2.69
C ASP A 88 -5.11 2.09 -3.24
N ALA A 89 -5.73 2.16 -4.43
CA ALA A 89 -6.32 3.41 -4.95
C ALA A 89 -7.45 3.93 -4.05
N VAL A 90 -8.36 3.06 -3.60
CA VAL A 90 -9.42 3.42 -2.65
C VAL A 90 -8.87 3.87 -1.30
N LEU A 91 -7.80 3.22 -0.81
CA LEU A 91 -7.15 3.61 0.44
C LEU A 91 -6.44 4.97 0.30
N ALA A 92 -5.77 5.22 -0.82
CA ALA A 92 -5.13 6.49 -1.12
C ALA A 92 -6.16 7.62 -1.18
N ASN A 93 -7.28 7.43 -1.90
CA ASN A 93 -8.34 8.43 -1.98
C ASN A 93 -8.94 8.75 -0.60
N LYS A 94 -9.23 7.72 0.21
CA LYS A 94 -9.70 7.89 1.58
C LYS A 94 -8.70 8.62 2.48
N ALA A 95 -7.40 8.43 2.27
CA ALA A 95 -6.35 9.10 3.02
C ALA A 95 -6.21 10.59 2.62
N LEU A 96 -6.38 10.91 1.33
CA LEU A 96 -6.21 12.26 0.78
C LEU A 96 -7.45 13.14 0.97
N ILE A 97 -8.62 12.62 0.58
CA ILE A 97 -9.90 13.36 0.54
C ILE A 97 -10.69 13.21 1.84
N GLY A 98 -10.34 12.22 2.66
CA GLY A 98 -11.01 11.96 3.93
C GLY A 98 -11.00 13.15 4.90
N LYS A 99 -12.06 13.25 5.72
CA LYS A 99 -12.19 14.31 6.74
C LYS A 99 -11.09 14.28 7.81
N LYS A 100 -10.53 13.10 8.09
CA LYS A 100 -9.45 12.92 9.05
C LYS A 100 -8.12 13.13 8.35
N LYS A 101 -7.42 14.23 8.69
CA LYS A 101 -6.06 14.50 8.23
C LYS A 101 -5.08 14.27 9.37
N GLY A 102 -3.93 13.70 9.07
CA GLY A 102 -2.90 13.42 10.06
C GLY A 102 -1.81 12.49 9.53
N PHE A 103 -0.82 12.25 10.38
CA PHE A 103 0.33 11.41 10.10
C PHE A 103 -0.06 10.03 9.54
N LYS A 104 -1.04 9.36 10.15
CA LYS A 104 -1.48 8.01 9.73
C LYS A 104 -1.98 7.97 8.29
N GLN A 105 -2.62 9.03 7.81
CA GLN A 105 -3.09 9.11 6.42
C GLN A 105 -1.93 9.29 5.45
N LEU A 106 -0.95 10.14 5.80
CA LEU A 106 0.27 10.33 5.02
C LEU A 106 1.13 9.06 5.00
N GLN A 107 1.12 8.30 6.09
CA GLN A 107 1.84 7.03 6.19
C GLN A 107 1.35 6.00 5.17
N VAL A 108 0.04 5.92 4.90
CA VAL A 108 -0.51 5.03 3.85
C VAL A 108 0.13 5.33 2.49
N MET A 109 0.36 6.60 2.18
CA MET A 109 0.96 7.03 0.92
C MET A 109 2.43 6.63 0.82
N VAL A 110 3.16 6.78 1.94
CA VAL A 110 4.55 6.34 2.04
C VAL A 110 4.65 4.82 1.93
N GLU A 111 3.82 4.07 2.64
CA GLU A 111 3.77 2.61 2.59
C GLU A 111 3.49 2.11 1.18
N MET A 112 2.49 2.69 0.51
CA MET A 112 2.15 2.36 -0.86
C MET A 112 3.32 2.67 -1.82
N ALA A 113 3.97 3.83 -1.70
CA ALA A 113 5.07 4.20 -2.59
C ALA A 113 6.36 3.40 -2.34
N CYS A 114 6.64 3.03 -1.10
CA CYS A 114 7.91 2.46 -0.66
C CYS A 114 7.88 0.94 -0.53
N ALA A 115 6.76 0.34 -0.10
CA ALA A 115 6.67 -1.10 0.15
C ALA A 115 6.30 -1.90 -1.10
N THR A 116 5.60 -1.33 -2.09
CA THR A 116 5.14 -2.06 -3.29
C THR A 116 6.13 -2.01 -4.45
N SER A 117 5.93 -2.83 -5.49
CA SER A 117 6.71 -2.72 -6.72
C SER A 117 6.36 -1.42 -7.49
N PRO A 118 7.29 -0.88 -8.31
CA PRO A 118 7.00 0.26 -9.18
C PRO A 118 5.84 0.00 -10.15
N HIS A 119 5.75 -1.22 -10.67
CA HIS A 119 4.64 -1.67 -11.53
C HIS A 119 3.29 -1.61 -10.81
N HIS A 120 3.23 -2.07 -9.55
CA HIS A 120 2.01 -2.01 -8.75
C HIS A 120 1.58 -0.57 -8.51
N LEU A 121 2.50 0.32 -8.12
CA LEU A 121 2.20 1.74 -7.93
C LEU A 121 1.69 2.38 -9.23
N GLN A 122 2.23 1.99 -10.39
CA GLN A 122 1.75 2.44 -11.68
C GLN A 122 0.32 1.96 -11.97
N SER A 123 0.00 0.70 -11.66
CA SER A 123 -1.37 0.18 -11.76
C SER A 123 -2.34 0.90 -10.84
N VAL A 124 -1.91 1.24 -9.61
CA VAL A 124 -2.71 2.05 -8.68
C VAL A 124 -3.04 3.40 -9.28
N LYS A 125 -2.07 4.11 -9.86
CA LYS A 125 -2.29 5.43 -10.49
C LYS A 125 -3.30 5.35 -11.62
N GLN A 126 -3.19 4.35 -12.49
CA GLN A 126 -4.13 4.14 -13.60
C GLN A 126 -5.56 3.88 -13.10
N ILE A 127 -5.69 3.00 -12.09
CA ILE A 127 -7.00 2.68 -11.51
C ILE A 127 -7.57 3.87 -10.76
N TYR A 128 -6.74 4.67 -10.09
CA TYR A 128 -7.18 5.89 -9.42
C TYR A 128 -7.91 6.84 -10.39
N CYS A 129 -7.31 7.14 -11.54
CA CYS A 129 -7.95 7.97 -12.57
C CYS A 129 -9.21 7.35 -13.18
N THR A 130 -9.38 6.03 -13.07
CA THR A 130 -10.58 5.32 -13.55
C THR A 130 -11.70 5.39 -12.52
N LEU A 131 -11.37 5.41 -11.23
CA LEU A 131 -12.32 5.38 -10.13
C LEU A 131 -12.74 6.78 -9.65
N PHE A 132 -11.90 7.79 -9.86
CA PHE A 132 -12.07 9.14 -9.32
C PHE A 132 -11.86 10.20 -10.40
N ASP A 133 -12.47 11.38 -10.21
CA ASP A 133 -12.43 12.50 -11.16
C ASP A 133 -11.11 13.30 -11.14
N SER A 134 -10.05 12.73 -10.56
CA SER A 134 -8.72 13.34 -10.44
C SER A 134 -7.63 12.27 -10.56
N SER A 135 -6.41 12.71 -10.85
CA SER A 135 -5.24 11.85 -10.72
C SER A 135 -4.75 11.75 -9.28
N LEU A 136 -4.11 10.63 -8.96
CA LEU A 136 -3.48 10.44 -7.66
C LEU A 136 -2.45 11.55 -7.37
N GLU A 137 -1.70 11.96 -8.39
CA GLU A 137 -0.70 13.02 -8.29
C GLU A 137 -1.30 14.41 -8.00
N GLU A 138 -2.44 14.76 -8.59
CA GLU A 138 -3.14 16.02 -8.32
C GLU A 138 -3.61 16.07 -6.87
N ASP A 139 -4.27 15.01 -6.39
CA ASP A 139 -4.74 14.95 -5.00
C ASP A 139 -3.59 14.95 -3.99
N ILE A 140 -2.45 14.35 -4.34
CA ILE A 140 -1.22 14.46 -3.53
C ILE A 140 -0.70 15.89 -3.53
N ALA A 141 -0.72 16.57 -4.68
CA ALA A 141 -0.23 17.94 -4.80
C ALA A 141 -1.10 18.94 -4.03
N THR A 142 -2.38 18.66 -3.82
CA THR A 142 -3.29 19.49 -3.02
C THR A 142 -3.20 19.20 -1.52
N HIS A 143 -2.85 17.98 -1.12
CA HIS A 143 -2.98 17.54 0.27
C HIS A 143 -1.68 17.18 1.01
N ILE A 144 -0.56 16.97 0.31
CA ILE A 144 0.72 16.53 0.91
C ILE A 144 1.80 17.60 0.77
N SER A 145 2.73 17.70 1.73
CA SER A 145 3.89 18.60 1.66
C SER A 145 4.90 18.20 0.58
N PHE A 146 5.61 19.18 0.02
CA PHE A 146 6.47 19.02 -1.17
C PHE A 146 7.51 17.88 -1.11
N PRO A 147 8.25 17.65 0.01
CA PRO A 147 9.25 16.58 0.08
C PRO A 147 8.66 15.19 -0.19
N LEU A 148 7.46 14.93 0.34
CA LEU A 148 6.83 13.62 0.28
C LEU A 148 6.14 13.36 -1.08
N ARG A 149 5.77 14.41 -1.82
CA ARG A 149 5.19 14.27 -3.17
C ARG A 149 6.13 13.52 -4.11
N LYS A 150 7.45 13.77 -4.01
CA LYS A 150 8.45 13.13 -4.88
C LYS A 150 8.50 11.61 -4.67
N LEU A 151 8.29 11.12 -3.44
CA LEU A 151 8.27 9.69 -3.14
C LEU A 151 7.18 8.95 -3.92
N VAL A 152 5.96 9.49 -3.90
CA VAL A 152 4.79 8.85 -4.52
C VAL A 152 4.74 9.03 -6.04
N ARG A 153 5.33 10.11 -6.56
CA ARG A 153 5.42 10.34 -8.00
C ARG A 153 6.41 9.40 -8.71
N SER A 154 7.34 8.81 -7.98
CA SER A 154 8.43 8.02 -8.57
C SER A 154 7.95 6.76 -9.30
N TYR A 155 8.58 6.46 -10.44
CA TYR A 155 8.63 5.13 -11.03
C TYR A 155 10.08 4.67 -10.97
N ARG A 156 10.42 3.86 -9.97
CA ARG A 156 11.81 3.45 -9.74
C ARG A 156 12.22 2.37 -10.72
N TYR A 157 13.49 2.39 -11.09
CA TYR A 157 14.11 1.25 -11.74
C TYR A 157 13.99 0.02 -10.82
N ASP A 158 13.61 -1.12 -11.38
CA ASP A 158 13.24 -2.32 -10.62
C ASP A 158 14.28 -3.45 -10.68
N LYS A 159 15.34 -3.28 -11.47
CA LYS A 159 16.42 -4.28 -11.54
C LYS A 159 17.44 -4.10 -10.42
N GLU A 160 18.07 -5.22 -10.09
CA GLU A 160 19.14 -5.33 -9.10
C GLU A 160 20.46 -4.76 -9.65
N LEU A 161 20.55 -3.43 -9.66
CA LEU A 161 21.74 -2.70 -10.04
C LEU A 161 22.19 -1.82 -8.87
N VAL A 162 23.42 -2.04 -8.42
CA VAL A 162 24.02 -1.34 -7.30
C VAL A 162 25.36 -0.77 -7.70
N ASP A 163 25.56 0.52 -7.41
CA ASP A 163 26.84 1.20 -7.51
C ASP A 163 27.34 1.55 -6.11
N MET A 164 28.46 0.93 -5.73
CA MET A 164 29.06 1.07 -4.41
C MET A 164 29.63 2.47 -4.15
N ASN A 165 30.09 3.18 -5.17
CA ASN A 165 30.60 4.54 -5.01
C ASN A 165 29.44 5.49 -4.71
N PHE A 166 28.34 5.37 -5.45
CA PHE A 166 27.13 6.11 -5.14
C PHE A 166 26.61 5.76 -3.74
N ALA A 167 26.51 4.48 -3.40
CA ALA A 167 26.00 4.05 -2.09
C ALA A 167 26.81 4.63 -0.93
N ASN A 168 28.14 4.65 -1.04
CA ASN A 168 29.01 5.25 -0.04
C ASN A 168 28.82 6.78 0.07
N SER A 169 28.77 7.47 -1.07
CA SER A 169 28.58 8.92 -1.09
C SER A 169 27.21 9.34 -0.54
N GLU A 170 26.17 8.58 -0.86
CA GLU A 170 24.79 8.84 -0.44
C GLU A 170 24.59 8.55 1.05
N ALA A 171 25.22 7.50 1.58
CA ALA A 171 25.23 7.25 3.02
C ALA A 171 25.85 8.42 3.80
N ALA A 172 26.93 9.04 3.27
CA ALA A 172 27.53 10.23 3.88
C ALA A 172 26.60 11.45 3.80
N LYS A 173 25.93 11.68 2.67
CA LYS A 173 24.92 12.76 2.52
C LYS A 173 23.76 12.60 3.49
N LEU A 174 23.22 11.39 3.61
CA LEU A 174 22.15 11.10 4.57
C LEU A 174 22.61 11.38 6.02
N ARG A 175 23.87 11.05 6.34
CA ARG A 175 24.46 11.30 7.66
C ARG A 175 24.56 12.79 7.97
N GLU A 176 25.02 13.59 7.02
CA GLU A 176 25.11 15.04 7.15
C GLU A 176 23.73 15.67 7.34
N ALA A 177 22.75 15.25 6.53
CA ALA A 177 21.38 15.74 6.64
C ALA A 177 20.73 15.41 8.00
N ILE A 178 20.98 14.21 8.54
CA ILE A 178 20.52 13.82 9.88
C ILE A 178 21.20 14.67 10.96
N LYS A 179 22.53 14.82 10.92
CA LYS A 179 23.28 15.64 11.90
C LYS A 179 22.82 17.10 11.92
N THR A 180 22.52 17.66 10.75
CA THR A 180 22.07 19.04 10.59
C THR A 180 20.56 19.22 10.78
N LYS A 181 19.82 18.13 11.00
CA LYS A 181 18.34 18.11 11.09
C LYS A 181 17.65 18.70 9.86
N ARG A 182 18.28 18.61 8.68
CA ARG A 182 17.75 19.09 7.39
C ARG A 182 17.28 17.93 6.52
N LEU A 183 16.29 17.22 7.00
CA LEU A 183 15.76 16.02 6.33
C LEU A 183 14.86 16.33 5.13
N ASP A 184 14.45 17.59 5.00
CA ASP A 184 13.77 18.16 3.84
C ASP A 184 14.73 18.55 2.71
N HIS A 185 16.06 18.44 2.91
CA HIS A 185 17.06 18.77 1.90
C HIS A 185 16.85 17.94 0.63
N ASP A 186 17.01 18.58 -0.54
CA ASP A 186 16.72 17.97 -1.84
C ASP A 186 17.52 16.68 -2.07
N ASP A 187 18.74 16.56 -1.53
CA ASP A 187 19.53 15.32 -1.59
C ASP A 187 18.83 14.13 -0.91
N VAL A 188 18.29 14.31 0.31
CA VAL A 188 17.62 13.24 1.05
C VAL A 188 16.38 12.78 0.29
N VAL A 189 15.57 13.75 -0.14
CA VAL A 189 14.36 13.47 -0.89
C VAL A 189 14.70 12.82 -2.23
N TYR A 190 15.73 13.30 -2.94
CA TYR A 190 16.18 12.73 -4.21
C TYR A 190 16.64 11.28 -4.05
N ILE A 191 17.51 10.99 -3.07
CA ILE A 191 17.98 9.63 -2.78
C ILE A 191 16.77 8.74 -2.51
N LEU A 192 15.94 9.14 -1.54
CA LEU A 192 14.81 8.33 -1.11
C LEU A 192 13.73 8.18 -2.17
N SER A 193 13.55 9.11 -3.11
CA SER A 193 12.48 9.06 -4.13
C SER A 193 12.92 8.45 -5.46
N THR A 194 14.18 8.57 -5.86
CA THR A 194 14.59 8.20 -7.23
C THR A 194 15.35 6.87 -7.30
N ARG A 195 16.12 6.54 -6.26
CA ARG A 195 16.97 5.36 -6.29
C ARG A 195 16.15 4.07 -6.29
N ASN A 196 16.67 3.07 -7.00
CA ASN A 196 16.10 1.73 -6.98
C ASN A 196 16.21 1.12 -5.57
N LYS A 197 15.37 0.12 -5.28
CA LYS A 197 15.30 -0.46 -3.93
C LYS A 197 16.58 -1.17 -3.49
N TYR A 198 17.33 -1.75 -4.43
CA TYR A 198 18.58 -2.46 -4.15
C TYR A 198 19.69 -1.47 -3.77
N GLN A 199 19.86 -0.41 -4.56
CA GLN A 199 20.77 0.69 -4.25
C GLN A 199 20.49 1.30 -2.88
N LEU A 200 19.21 1.54 -2.56
CA LEU A 200 18.82 2.09 -1.27
C LEU A 200 19.12 1.15 -0.11
N LYS A 201 18.86 -0.15 -0.27
CA LYS A 201 19.22 -1.16 0.73
C LYS A 201 20.71 -1.15 1.03
N THR A 202 21.55 -1.20 -0.01
CA THR A 202 23.01 -1.14 0.15
C THR A 202 23.45 0.17 0.80
N THR A 203 22.86 1.30 0.40
CA THR A 203 23.14 2.62 1.01
C THR A 203 22.82 2.62 2.51
N PHE A 204 21.68 2.04 2.91
CA PHE A 204 21.30 1.94 4.32
C PHE A 204 22.15 0.94 5.11
N GLU A 205 22.60 -0.14 4.49
CA GLU A 205 23.54 -1.09 5.11
C GLU A 205 24.88 -0.44 5.38
N LEU A 206 25.44 0.27 4.40
CA LEU A 206 26.68 1.02 4.57
C LEU A 206 26.53 2.13 5.62
N TYR A 207 25.39 2.83 5.62
CA TYR A 207 25.08 3.80 6.66
C TYR A 207 25.13 3.14 8.05
N LYS A 208 24.44 2.02 8.23
CA LYS A 208 24.35 1.30 9.52
C LYS A 208 25.70 0.73 9.97
N GLN A 209 26.53 0.26 9.04
CA GLN A 209 27.87 -0.26 9.36
C GLN A 209 28.82 0.87 9.80
N ARG A 210 28.66 2.07 9.24
CA ARG A 210 29.58 3.18 9.45
C ARG A 210 29.13 4.13 10.57
N PHE A 211 27.84 4.19 10.86
CA PHE A 211 27.24 5.14 11.80
C PHE A 211 26.24 4.42 12.73
N GLU A 212 26.41 4.55 14.04
CA GLU A 212 25.57 3.87 15.07
C GLU A 212 24.31 4.69 15.45
N ASP A 213 24.14 5.87 14.86
CA ASP A 213 23.29 6.94 15.36
C ASP A 213 21.84 6.92 14.83
N LEU A 214 21.33 5.78 14.37
CA LEU A 214 19.97 5.66 13.81
C LEU A 214 18.82 6.01 14.79
N LYS A 215 19.12 6.39 16.03
CA LYS A 215 18.14 6.75 17.06
C LYS A 215 17.87 8.27 17.16
N GLU A 216 18.68 9.13 16.52
CA GLU A 216 18.53 10.59 16.59
C GLU A 216 17.70 11.20 15.45
N TYR A 217 16.62 10.52 15.05
CA TYR A 217 15.63 11.15 14.20
C TYR A 217 14.73 12.01 15.09
N GLY A 218 14.60 13.30 14.78
CA GLY A 218 13.71 14.21 15.51
C GLY A 218 12.27 13.69 15.64
N GLU A 219 11.48 14.34 16.50
CA GLU A 219 10.11 13.91 16.85
C GLU A 219 9.02 14.48 15.94
N GLY A 220 9.37 15.01 14.76
CA GLY A 220 8.39 15.58 13.83
C GLY A 220 7.69 14.56 12.94
N ASP A 221 6.58 15.01 12.34
CA ASP A 221 5.77 14.23 11.40
C ASP A 221 6.57 13.84 10.16
N LEU A 222 7.43 14.74 9.65
CA LEU A 222 8.25 14.49 8.47
C LEU A 222 9.31 13.42 8.77
N GLU A 223 9.97 13.51 9.92
CA GLU A 223 10.98 12.56 10.37
C GLU A 223 10.38 11.16 10.55
N SER A 224 9.18 11.10 11.12
CA SER A 224 8.43 9.85 11.28
C SER A 224 8.04 9.25 9.92
N LEU A 225 7.65 10.07 8.94
CA LEU A 225 7.29 9.61 7.59
C LEU A 225 8.51 9.14 6.80
N LEU A 226 9.64 9.85 6.92
CA LEU A 226 10.89 9.43 6.30
C LEU A 226 11.43 8.14 6.94
N ARG A 227 11.27 7.97 8.26
CA ARG A 227 11.59 6.72 8.94
C ARG A 227 10.74 5.56 8.41
N ALA A 228 9.43 5.77 8.28
CA ALA A 228 8.53 4.80 7.67
C ALA A 228 8.95 4.46 6.23
N ALA A 229 9.36 5.46 5.43
CA ALA A 229 9.85 5.25 4.07
C ALA A 229 11.11 4.37 4.05
N VAL A 230 12.10 4.69 4.89
CA VAL A 230 13.35 3.92 5.02
C VAL A 230 13.06 2.49 5.46
N GLN A 231 12.22 2.28 6.49
CA GLN A 231 11.84 0.95 6.96
C GLN A 231 11.08 0.16 5.88
N CYS A 232 10.14 0.79 5.17
CA CYS A 232 9.40 0.16 4.06
C CYS A 232 10.32 -0.28 2.91
N ILE A 233 11.36 0.50 2.60
CA ILE A 233 12.32 0.17 1.54
C ILE A 233 13.28 -0.93 2.01
N TYR A 234 13.80 -0.80 3.23
CA TYR A 234 14.83 -1.69 3.75
C TYR A 234 14.27 -3.05 4.18
N CYS A 235 13.26 -3.04 5.05
CA CYS A 235 12.66 -4.22 5.65
C CYS A 235 11.14 -4.02 5.86
N PRO A 236 10.34 -4.11 4.78
CA PRO A 236 8.91 -3.87 4.87
C PRO A 236 8.19 -4.78 5.88
N SER A 237 8.65 -6.02 6.07
CA SER A 237 8.08 -6.92 7.09
C SER A 237 8.23 -6.40 8.52
N LYS A 238 9.34 -5.72 8.84
CA LYS A 238 9.54 -5.13 10.16
C LYS A 238 8.64 -3.91 10.35
N HIS A 239 8.54 -3.05 9.33
CA HIS A 239 7.63 -1.90 9.33
C HIS A 239 6.19 -2.33 9.63
N PHE A 240 5.65 -3.28 8.86
CA PHE A 240 4.27 -3.72 9.06
C PHE A 240 4.05 -4.48 10.37
N ALA A 241 5.08 -5.09 10.96
CA ALA A 241 4.97 -5.65 12.31
C ALA A 241 4.84 -4.54 13.37
N GLU A 242 5.59 -3.45 13.25
CA GLU A 242 5.50 -2.29 14.15
C GLU A 242 4.16 -1.55 14.03
N VAL A 243 3.59 -1.46 12.82
CA VAL A 243 2.26 -0.82 12.60
C VAL A 243 1.10 -1.63 13.19
N MET A 244 1.27 -2.94 13.38
CA MET A 244 0.25 -3.82 13.95
C MET A 244 0.24 -3.84 15.48
N LEU A 245 1.29 -3.33 16.14
CA LEU A 245 1.43 -3.25 17.60
C LEU A 245 0.83 -1.95 18.15
#